data_AF-A0A3S4G2S1-F1
#
_entry.id   AF-A0A3S4G2S1-F1
#
_cell.length_a   1.000
_cell.length_b   1.000
_cell.length_c   1.000
_cell.angle_alpha   90.00
_cell.angle_beta   90.00
_cell.angle_gamma   90.00
#
_symmetry.space_group_name_H-M   'P 1'
#
loop_
_entity.id
_entity.type
_entity.pdbx_description
1 polymer ?
#
loop_
_entity_poly.entity_id
_entity_poly.type
_entity_poly.pdbx_seq_one_letter_code
_entity_poly.pdbx_strand_id
1 'polypeptide(L)' 'MIAGDPQTLYARALALLPDAALLTPGIKLKQSAPQGEGERLPNPTLAITDGSVTIKFHPYAIRDIVASERG' A
#
# COMPACT_ATOMS: atom_id res chain seq x y z
N MET A 1 7.73 1.39 0.64
CA MET A 1 7.41 0.19 1.45
C MET A 1 7.46 0.62 2.92
N ILE A 2 6.54 0.12 3.74
CA ILE A 2 6.52 0.34 5.19
C ILE A 2 6.53 -1.05 5.85
N ALA A 3 7.71 -1.50 6.27
CA ALA A 3 7.90 -2.84 6.84
C ALA A 3 7.13 -3.04 8.15
N GLY A 4 6.65 -4.26 8.41
CA GLY A 4 5.95 -4.71 9.62
C GLY A 4 4.60 -5.36 9.29
N ASP A 5 3.75 -5.59 10.29
CA ASP A 5 2.52 -6.38 10.14
C ASP A 5 1.59 -5.88 9.00
N PRO A 6 1.31 -6.69 7.97
CA PRO A 6 0.40 -6.37 6.87
C PRO A 6 -0.96 -5.84 7.34
N GLN A 7 -1.52 -6.35 8.45
CA GLN A 7 -2.83 -5.93 8.96
C GLN A 7 -2.85 -4.48 9.43
N THR A 8 -1.71 -3.96 9.86
CA THR A 8 -1.57 -2.59 10.38
C THR A 8 -1.03 -1.61 9.34
N LEU A 9 -0.86 -2.03 8.08
CA LEU A 9 -0.29 -1.19 7.01
C LEU A 9 -1.03 0.14 6.89
N TYR A 10 -2.36 0.11 6.85
CA TYR A 10 -3.16 1.31 6.61
C TYR A 10 -2.95 2.37 7.69
N ALA A 11 -3.08 1.98 8.96
CA ALA A 11 -2.87 2.88 10.10
C ALA A 11 -1.46 3.48 10.10
N ARG A 12 -0.44 2.66 9.82
CA ARG A 12 0.95 3.11 9.76
C ARG A 12 1.22 4.04 8.58
N ALA A 13 0.61 3.78 7.42
CA ALA A 13 0.75 4.64 6.25
C ALA A 13 0.07 6.01 6.47
N LEU A 14 -1.11 6.04 7.08
CA LEU A 14 -1.78 7.29 7.45
C LEU A 14 -0.97 8.12 8.44
N ALA A 15 -0.33 7.48 9.43
CA ALA A 15 0.49 8.18 10.41
C ALA A 15 1.72 8.89 9.83
N LEU A 16 2.12 8.57 8.59
CA LEU A 16 3.22 9.24 7.88
C LEU A 16 2.76 10.46 7.08
N LEU A 17 1.45 10.69 6.96
CA LEU A 17 0.89 11.74 6.14
C LEU A 17 0.43 12.90 7.02
N PRO A 18 0.71 14.15 6.64
CA PRO A 18 0.16 15.29 7.35
C PRO A 18 -1.34 15.39 7.09
N ASP A 19 -2.12 15.75 8.12
CA ASP A 19 -3.58 15.90 8.02
C ASP A 19 -3.99 16.85 6.87
N ALA A 20 -3.21 17.91 6.65
CA ALA A 20 -3.44 18.84 5.54
C ALA A 20 -3.43 18.16 4.17
N ALA A 21 -2.57 17.16 3.95
CA ALA A 21 -2.55 16.40 2.70
C ALA A 21 -3.78 15.52 2.56
N LEU A 22 -4.27 14.91 3.64
CA LEU A 22 -5.47 14.07 3.64
C LEU A 22 -6.76 14.88 3.40
N LEU A 23 -6.77 16.14 3.84
CA LEU A 23 -7.89 17.06 3.68
C LEU A 23 -7.85 17.86 2.37
N THR A 24 -6.78 17.71 1.57
CA THR A 24 -6.64 18.44 0.31
C THR A 24 -7.73 18.00 -0.67
N PRO A 25 -8.54 18.94 -1.22
CA PRO A 25 -9.58 18.59 -2.19
C PRO A 25 -9.01 17.85 -3.40
N GLY A 26 -9.68 16.77 -3.80
CA GLY A 26 -9.25 15.94 -4.93
C GLY A 26 -8.32 14.79 -4.56
N ILE A 27 -7.76 14.77 -3.33
CA ILE A 27 -7.03 13.60 -2.83
C ILE A 27 -8.00 12.45 -2.58
N LYS A 28 -7.64 11.27 -3.08
CA LYS A 28 -8.39 10.02 -2.94
C LYS A 28 -7.50 8.94 -2.36
N LEU A 29 -8.03 8.20 -1.40
CA LEU A 29 -7.38 7.04 -0.81
C LEU A 29 -8.12 5.78 -1.25
N LYS A 30 -7.36 4.74 -1.63
CA LYS A 30 -7.89 3.43 -1.99
C LYS A 30 -7.08 2.33 -1.31
N GLN A 31 -7.79 1.49 -0.57
CA GLN A 31 -7.23 0.26 -0.02
C GLN A 31 -7.53 -0.90 -0.98
N SER A 32 -6.56 -1.78 -1.17
CA SER A 32 -6.72 -3.01 -1.95
C SER A 32 -5.74 -4.06 -1.49
N ALA A 33 -6.06 -5.33 -1.66
CA ALA A 33 -5.13 -6.44 -1.49
C ALA A 33 -5.11 -7.25 -2.80
N PRO A 34 -4.34 -6.83 -3.81
CA PRO A 34 -4.21 -7.60 -5.05
C PRO A 34 -3.71 -9.02 -4.75
N GLN A 35 -4.47 -10.00 -5.20
CA GLN A 35 -4.17 -11.42 -5.05
C GLN A 35 -3.56 -11.96 -6.34
N GLY A 36 -2.32 -12.46 -6.27
CA GLY A 36 -1.63 -13.13 -7.36
C GLY A 36 -1.93 -14.63 -7.42
N GLU A 37 -1.72 -15.24 -8.58
CA GLU A 37 -1.72 -16.70 -8.69
C GLU A 37 -0.55 -17.25 -7.88
N GLY A 38 -0.83 -18.10 -6.88
CA GLY A 38 0.19 -18.62 -5.99
C GLY A 38 0.61 -17.68 -4.85
N GLU A 39 -0.20 -16.67 -4.51
CA GLU A 39 0.08 -15.74 -3.40
C GLU A 39 0.57 -16.47 -2.13
N ARG A 40 1.76 -16.11 -1.66
CA ARG A 40 2.35 -16.62 -0.40
C ARG A 40 2.49 -15.55 0.67
N LEU A 41 2.62 -14.28 0.25
CA LEU A 41 2.72 -13.12 1.11
C LEU A 41 1.51 -12.20 0.89
N PRO A 42 0.79 -11.80 1.95
CA PRO A 42 -0.35 -10.91 1.79
C PRO A 42 0.11 -9.56 1.25
N ASN A 43 -0.51 -9.06 0.18
CA ASN A 43 -0.11 -7.79 -0.43
C ASN A 43 -1.13 -6.65 -0.20
N PRO A 44 -1.42 -6.23 1.05
CA PRO A 44 -2.24 -5.05 1.24
C PRO A 44 -1.50 -3.83 0.70
N THR A 45 -2.27 -2.96 0.07
CA THR A 45 -1.81 -1.77 -0.63
C THR A 45 -2.69 -0.60 -0.24
N LEU A 46 -2.08 0.50 0.20
CA LEU A 46 -2.73 1.80 0.25
C LEU A 46 -2.26 2.65 -0.92
N ALA A 47 -3.18 3.04 -1.79
CA ALA A 47 -2.94 4.00 -2.87
C ALA A 47 -3.53 5.37 -2.50
N ILE A 48 -2.76 6.43 -2.75
CA ILE A 48 -3.16 7.83 -2.53
C ILE A 48 -2.91 8.57 -3.83
N THR A 49 -3.92 9.28 -4.32
CA THR A 49 -3.83 9.95 -5.62
C THR A 49 -4.54 11.29 -5.61
N ASP A 50 -4.00 12.25 -6.35
CA ASP A 50 -4.65 13.52 -6.70
C ASP A 50 -5.38 13.46 -8.07
N GLY A 51 -5.40 12.29 -8.71
CA GLY A 51 -5.92 12.07 -10.07
C GLY A 51 -4.85 12.12 -11.16
N SER A 52 -3.65 12.63 -10.89
CA SER A 52 -2.51 12.64 -11.83
C SER A 52 -1.39 11.72 -11.35
N VAL A 53 -0.98 11.86 -10.08
CA VAL A 53 0.07 11.08 -9.45
C VAL A 53 -0.55 10.12 -8.45
N THR A 54 0.00 8.90 -8.33
CA THR A 54 -0.41 7.93 -7.32
C THR A 54 0.80 7.42 -6.55
N ILE A 55 0.74 7.55 -5.22
CA ILE A 55 1.72 6.96 -4.30
C ILE A 55 1.11 5.68 -3.72
N LYS A 56 1.88 4.59 -3.69
CA LYS A 56 1.44 3.29 -3.15
C LYS A 56 2.34 2.83 -2.01
N PHE A 57 1.72 2.38 -0.92
CA PHE A 57 2.37 1.78 0.23
C PHE A 57 2.06 0.29 0.31
N HIS A 58 3.08 -0.51 0.63
CA HIS A 58 3.05 -1.96 0.73
C HIS A 58 3.95 -2.42 1.88
N PRO A 59 3.68 -3.57 2.54
CA PRO A 59 4.47 -4.06 3.67
C PRO A 59 5.77 -4.77 3.25
N TYR A 60 5.84 -5.23 2.00
CA TYR A 60 6.99 -5.97 1.45
C TYR A 60 7.59 -5.24 0.25
N ALA A 61 8.85 -5.53 -0.08
CA ALA A 61 9.40 -5.08 -1.34
C ALA A 61 8.71 -5.84 -2.46
N ILE A 62 8.47 -5.18 -3.60
CA ILE A 62 7.88 -5.85 -4.77
C ILE A 62 8.73 -7.05 -5.21
N ARG A 63 10.05 -6.96 -5.07
CA ARG A 63 10.97 -8.07 -5.36
C ARG A 63 10.70 -9.30 -4.50
N ASP A 64 10.37 -9.11 -3.22
CA ASP A 64 10.10 -10.20 -2.27
C ASP A 64 8.74 -10.86 -2.56
N ILE A 65 7.74 -10.05 -2.92
CA ILE A 65 6.41 -10.53 -3.35
C ILE A 65 6.57 -11.43 -4.58
N VAL A 66 7.23 -10.92 -5.63
CA VAL A 66 7.46 -11.67 -6.87
C VAL A 66 8.30 -12.92 -6.65
N ALA A 67 9.30 -12.86 -5.76
CA ALA A 67 10.09 -14.04 -5.41
C ALA A 67 9.25 -15.11 -4.70
N SER A 68 8.30 -14.71 -3.86
CA SER A 68 7.42 -15.62 -3.13
C SER A 68 6.42 -16.37 -4.03
N GLU A 69 6.05 -15.79 -5.17
CA GLU A 69 5.09 -16.34 -6.13
C GLU A 69 5.72 -17.31 -7.14
N ARG A 70 7.06 -17.30 -7.28
CA ARG A 70 7.80 -18.13 -8.25
C ARG A 70 8.13 -19.55 -7.76
N GLY A 71 7.55 -19.96 -6.62
CA GLY A 71 7.80 -21.24 -5.94
C GLY A 71 6.68 -22.25 -6.07
#